data_AF-A0A534AQR1-F1
#
_entry.id   AF-A0A534AQR1-F1
#
_cell.length_a   1.000
_cell.length_b   1.000
_cell.length_c   1.000
_cell.angle_alpha   90.00
_cell.angle_beta   90.00
_cell.angle_gamma   90.00
#
_symmetry.space_group_name_H-M   'P 1'
#
loop_
_entity.id
_entity.type
_entity.pdbx_description
1 polymer ?
#
loop_
_entity_poly.entity_id
_entity_poly.type
_entity_poly.pdbx_seq_one_letter_code
_entity_poly.pdbx_strand_id
1 'polypeptide(L)'
;MVVAQGPTTANTVPFTQRKWAIGAADTTPAPDAIEFIREQARNRPGEITLIALAPLSNIEALQRRDPEALHKLKQVVLMGGSIYAGYNQGGALPNARPSAEYNVASAPQGLALLLESRVPVKMFPLDSTQVKFDEVRRDRLFAYGSPASDALALLYHQWRLFNSWGQITPTLFDVVPVVWMLQPSACPLTRSRRRANQTSPSAYPSMKMPRSG
;
A
#
# COMPACT_ATOMS: atom_id res chain seq x y z
N MET A 1 -2.88 -18.87 7.55
CA MET A 1 -2.46 -17.49 7.24
C MET A 1 -2.30 -16.78 8.57
N VAL A 2 -1.16 -16.16 8.85
CA VAL A 2 -0.95 -15.39 10.09
C VAL A 2 -1.33 -13.94 9.82
N VAL A 3 -2.20 -13.37 10.64
CA VAL A 3 -2.52 -11.94 10.63
C VAL A 3 -1.90 -11.35 11.88
N ALA A 4 -0.99 -10.39 11.73
CA ALA A 4 -0.30 -9.74 12.82
C ALA A 4 -0.58 -8.22 12.78
N GLN A 5 -0.57 -7.57 13.94
CA GLN A 5 -0.95 -6.18 14.08
C GLN A 5 0.26 -5.29 14.33
N GLY A 6 0.40 -4.24 13.53
CA GLY A 6 1.41 -3.19 13.69
C GLY A 6 0.98 -2.07 14.65
N PRO A 7 1.81 -1.04 14.83
CA PRO A 7 1.44 0.13 15.63
C PRO A 7 0.17 0.79 15.12
N THR A 8 -0.63 1.32 16.05
CA THR A 8 -1.83 2.09 15.73
C THR A 8 -1.45 3.35 14.94
N THR A 9 -2.10 3.54 13.80
CA THR A 9 -1.96 4.74 12.96
C THR A 9 -3.23 5.56 12.97
N ALA A 10 -3.13 6.88 12.85
CA ALA A 10 -4.28 7.76 12.68
C ALA A 10 -4.82 7.63 11.23
N ASN A 11 -5.64 6.61 10.98
CA ASN A 11 -6.35 6.47 9.70
C ASN A 11 -7.78 7.02 9.83
N THR A 12 -8.10 8.01 9.00
CA THR A 12 -9.42 8.66 8.96
C THR A 12 -10.32 8.13 7.84
N VAL A 13 -9.85 7.14 7.05
CA VAL A 13 -10.61 6.54 5.96
C VAL A 13 -11.78 5.73 6.53
N PRO A 14 -13.03 5.98 6.10
CA PRO A 14 -14.23 5.34 6.65
C PRO A 14 -14.41 3.88 6.23
N PHE A 15 -13.57 3.36 5.32
CA PHE A 15 -13.61 1.97 4.89
C PHE A 15 -13.12 1.05 6.00
N THR A 16 -14.02 0.21 6.52
CA THR A 16 -13.71 -0.73 7.59
C THR A 16 -14.33 -2.09 7.30
N GLN A 17 -13.56 -3.15 7.56
CA GLN A 17 -14.06 -4.52 7.60
C GLN A 17 -14.66 -4.87 8.97
N ARG A 18 -14.79 -3.90 9.88
CA ARG A 18 -15.38 -4.13 11.22
C ARG A 18 -16.75 -4.78 11.14
N LYS A 19 -17.61 -4.39 10.19
CA LYS A 19 -18.94 -5.00 10.01
C LYS A 19 -18.85 -6.50 9.69
N TRP A 20 -17.88 -6.90 8.87
CA TRP A 20 -17.61 -8.31 8.57
C TRP A 20 -17.07 -9.05 9.80
N ALA A 21 -16.30 -8.38 10.65
CA ALA A 21 -15.75 -8.96 11.87
C ALA A 21 -16.75 -9.05 13.04
N ILE A 22 -17.93 -8.41 12.97
CA ILE A 22 -18.96 -8.54 14.01
C ILE A 22 -19.47 -9.98 14.01
N GLY A 23 -19.30 -10.67 15.14
CA GLY A 23 -19.68 -12.08 15.28
C GLY A 23 -18.59 -13.07 14.83
N ALA A 24 -17.37 -12.61 14.56
CA ALA A 24 -16.24 -13.50 14.33
C ALA A 24 -16.01 -14.40 15.55
N ALA A 25 -15.84 -15.71 15.29
CA ALA A 25 -15.65 -16.71 16.34
C ALA A 25 -14.28 -16.61 17.02
N ASP A 26 -13.28 -16.05 16.32
CA ASP A 26 -11.93 -15.86 16.84
C ASP A 26 -11.73 -14.39 17.27
N THR A 27 -11.53 -14.20 18.57
CA THR A 27 -11.25 -12.90 19.20
C THR A 27 -9.84 -12.83 19.78
N THR A 28 -8.99 -13.80 19.44
CA THR A 28 -7.61 -13.84 19.91
C THR A 28 -6.87 -12.59 19.46
N PRO A 29 -6.15 -11.89 20.36
CA PRO A 29 -5.36 -10.75 19.98
C PRO A 29 -4.36 -11.11 18.89
N ALA A 30 -4.29 -10.28 17.85
CA ALA A 30 -3.32 -10.48 16.79
C ALA A 30 -1.89 -10.36 17.36
N PRO A 31 -0.95 -11.25 16.96
CA PRO A 31 0.46 -11.13 17.34
C PRO A 31 1.06 -9.81 16.85
N ASP A 32 2.17 -9.37 17.49
CA ASP A 32 2.90 -8.17 17.08
C ASP A 32 3.53 -8.36 15.70
N ALA A 33 3.11 -7.54 14.73
CA ALA A 33 3.63 -7.58 13.36
C ALA A 33 5.12 -7.27 13.27
N ILE A 34 5.63 -6.40 14.15
CA ILE A 34 7.05 -6.01 14.16
C ILE A 34 7.90 -7.19 14.60
N GLU A 35 7.44 -7.91 15.64
CA GLU A 35 8.11 -9.13 16.09
C GLU A 35 8.05 -10.21 15.03
N PHE A 36 6.88 -10.43 14.43
CA PHE A 36 6.71 -11.40 13.36
C PHE A 36 7.68 -11.15 12.19
N ILE A 37 7.76 -9.91 11.68
CA ILE A 37 8.67 -9.57 10.59
C ILE A 37 10.14 -9.76 11.02
N ARG A 38 10.50 -9.35 12.24
CA ARG A 38 11.85 -9.52 12.79
C ARG A 38 12.25 -10.99 12.85
N GLU A 39 11.40 -11.85 13.40
CA GLU A 39 11.67 -13.29 13.50
C GLU A 39 11.79 -13.94 12.12
N GLN A 40 10.87 -13.64 11.20
CA GLN A 40 10.94 -14.18 9.84
C GLN A 40 12.24 -13.76 9.13
N ALA A 41 12.66 -12.50 9.27
CA ALA A 41 13.91 -12.01 8.69
C ALA A 41 15.14 -12.66 9.33
N ARG A 42 15.15 -12.87 10.65
CA ARG A 42 16.27 -13.46 11.38
C ARG A 42 16.44 -14.96 11.14
N ASN A 43 15.33 -15.68 11.06
CA ASN A 43 15.34 -17.13 10.88
C ASN A 43 15.61 -17.54 9.43
N ARG A 44 15.39 -16.64 8.46
CA ARG A 44 15.54 -16.90 7.01
C ARG A 44 16.24 -15.74 6.29
N PRO A 45 17.48 -15.42 6.66
CA PRO A 45 18.19 -14.26 6.11
C PRO A 45 18.43 -14.42 4.61
N GLY A 46 18.10 -13.40 3.83
CA GLY A 46 18.26 -13.37 2.37
C GLY A 46 17.17 -14.11 1.59
N GLU A 47 16.19 -14.71 2.27
CA GLU A 47 15.11 -15.47 1.61
C GLU A 47 13.82 -14.67 1.48
N ILE A 48 13.49 -13.88 2.50
CA ILE A 48 12.18 -13.21 2.61
C ILE A 48 12.15 -11.92 1.77
N THR A 49 11.17 -11.81 0.87
CA THR A 49 10.80 -10.55 0.23
C THR A 49 9.63 -9.93 0.98
N LEU A 50 9.81 -8.70 1.48
CA LEU A 50 8.72 -7.93 2.09
C LEU A 50 8.03 -7.09 1.02
N ILE A 51 6.72 -7.27 0.84
CA ILE A 51 5.90 -6.44 -0.05
C ILE A 51 5.16 -5.40 0.81
N ALA A 52 5.59 -4.15 0.74
CA ALA A 52 5.02 -3.03 1.49
C ALA A 52 4.03 -2.25 0.61
N LEU A 53 2.74 -2.37 0.91
CA LEU A 53 1.63 -1.82 0.10
C LEU A 53 0.84 -0.71 0.83
N ALA A 54 1.31 -0.30 2.00
CA ALA A 54 0.61 0.60 2.91
C ALA A 54 1.62 1.58 3.55
N PRO A 55 1.18 2.56 4.37
CA PRO A 55 2.09 3.43 5.09
C PRO A 55 3.19 2.65 5.82
N LEU A 56 4.42 3.14 5.73
CA LEU A 56 5.64 2.44 6.17
C LEU A 56 5.87 2.49 7.70
N SER A 57 4.81 2.64 8.49
CA SER A 57 4.88 2.68 9.96
C SER A 57 5.46 1.39 10.55
N ASN A 58 5.13 0.22 9.96
CA ASN A 58 5.73 -1.06 10.36
C ASN A 58 7.23 -1.09 10.09
N ILE A 59 7.68 -0.52 8.96
CA ILE A 59 9.11 -0.46 8.63
C ILE A 59 9.85 0.47 9.59
N GLU A 60 9.27 1.64 9.88
CA GLU A 60 9.82 2.55 10.88
C GLU A 60 9.95 1.87 12.25
N ALA A 61 8.88 1.23 12.73
CA ALA A 61 8.87 0.56 14.02
C ALA A 61 9.87 -0.61 14.04
N LEU A 62 9.98 -1.37 12.96
CA LEU A 62 10.97 -2.44 12.82
C LEU A 62 12.39 -1.91 12.87
N GLN A 63 12.72 -0.88 12.09
CA GLN A 63 14.07 -0.32 12.04
C GLN A 63 14.48 0.31 13.38
N ARG A 64 13.53 0.92 14.11
CA ARG A 64 13.76 1.43 15.46
C ARG A 64 14.00 0.31 16.47
N ARG A 65 13.34 -0.84 16.31
CA ARG A 65 13.43 -1.99 17.23
C ARG A 65 14.64 -2.87 16.96
N ASP A 66 14.99 -3.11 15.69
CA ASP A 66 16.12 -3.91 15.25
C ASP A 66 16.68 -3.31 13.93
N PRO A 67 17.72 -2.45 14.00
CA PRO A 67 18.29 -1.79 12.83
C PRO A 67 18.87 -2.74 11.78
N GLU A 68 19.16 -3.99 12.13
CA GLU A 68 19.70 -5.00 11.21
C GLU A 68 18.60 -5.87 10.58
N ALA A 69 17.35 -5.77 11.06
CA ALA A 69 16.27 -6.64 10.58
C ALA A 69 16.00 -6.46 9.08
N LEU A 70 15.99 -5.21 8.58
CA LEU A 70 15.80 -4.95 7.15
C LEU A 70 16.94 -5.51 6.30
N HIS A 71 18.19 -5.47 6.80
CA HIS A 71 19.36 -6.00 6.08
C HIS A 71 19.27 -7.50 5.83
N LYS A 72 18.52 -8.21 6.68
CA LYS A 72 18.32 -9.66 6.57
C LYS A 72 17.24 -10.03 5.56
N LEU A 73 16.44 -9.09 5.08
CA LEU A 73 15.48 -9.36 4.01
C LEU A 73 16.21 -9.52 2.67
N LYS A 74 15.66 -10.37 1.80
CA LYS A 74 16.13 -10.49 0.41
C LYS A 74 16.02 -9.16 -0.32
N GLN A 75 14.85 -8.52 -0.17
CA GLN A 75 14.52 -7.23 -0.76
C GLN A 75 13.20 -6.71 -0.15
N VAL A 76 12.95 -5.43 -0.36
CA VAL A 76 11.65 -4.80 -0.11
C VAL A 76 11.06 -4.34 -1.44
N VAL A 77 9.82 -4.74 -1.69
CA VAL A 77 9.02 -4.30 -2.84
C VAL A 77 7.95 -3.36 -2.33
N LEU A 78 8.01 -2.09 -2.73
CA LEU A 78 7.19 -1.01 -2.19
C LEU A 78 6.23 -0.47 -3.26
N MET A 79 4.93 -0.39 -2.94
CA MET A 79 4.02 0.54 -3.60
C MET A 79 4.09 1.88 -2.87
N GLY A 80 4.57 2.91 -3.55
CA GLY A 80 4.54 4.25 -2.98
C GLY A 80 5.47 5.23 -3.66
N GLY A 81 5.21 6.50 -3.37
CA GLY A 81 5.95 7.64 -3.91
C GLY A 81 5.51 8.07 -5.31
N SER A 82 6.12 9.16 -5.76
CA SER A 82 5.71 9.92 -6.95
C SER A 82 6.94 10.69 -7.42
N ILE A 83 7.48 10.29 -8.58
CA ILE A 83 8.80 10.74 -9.04
C ILE A 83 8.65 11.83 -10.12
N TYR A 84 7.96 11.51 -11.20
CA TYR A 84 7.72 12.40 -12.34
C TYR A 84 6.24 12.70 -12.54
N ALA A 85 5.34 11.92 -11.93
CA ALA A 85 3.92 12.16 -11.98
C ALA A 85 3.24 12.11 -10.61
N GLY A 86 2.28 13.01 -10.41
CA GLY A 86 1.32 12.92 -9.31
C GLY A 86 0.10 12.06 -9.67
N TYR A 87 -0.95 12.18 -8.85
CA TYR A 87 -2.22 11.50 -9.04
C TYR A 87 -2.97 11.95 -10.31
N ASN A 88 -4.01 11.19 -10.65
CA ASN A 88 -4.97 11.39 -11.75
C ASN A 88 -4.45 11.02 -13.14
N GLN A 89 -3.38 10.24 -13.26
CA GLN A 89 -3.00 9.69 -14.56
C GLN A 89 -4.13 8.85 -15.17
N GLY A 90 -4.46 9.14 -16.43
CA GLY A 90 -5.55 8.49 -17.15
C GLY A 90 -6.93 8.76 -16.55
N GLY A 91 -7.08 9.82 -15.74
CA GLY A 91 -8.36 10.28 -15.19
C GLY A 91 -8.98 11.42 -16.00
N ALA A 92 -10.19 11.82 -15.63
CA ALA A 92 -10.89 12.96 -16.23
C ALA A 92 -10.36 14.33 -15.77
N LEU A 93 -9.60 14.36 -14.67
CA LEU A 93 -8.96 15.58 -14.15
C LEU A 93 -7.53 15.71 -14.68
N PRO A 94 -6.99 16.93 -14.78
CA PRO A 94 -5.59 17.13 -15.14
C PRO A 94 -4.63 16.35 -14.22
N ASN A 95 -3.56 15.82 -14.81
CA ASN A 95 -2.51 15.16 -14.05
C ASN A 95 -1.92 16.11 -13.01
N ALA A 96 -1.89 15.67 -11.76
CA ALA A 96 -1.24 16.44 -10.71
C ALA A 96 0.27 16.47 -10.92
N ARG A 97 0.90 17.57 -10.50
CA ARG A 97 2.36 17.64 -10.38
C ARG A 97 2.84 16.63 -9.33
N PRO A 98 4.08 16.14 -9.41
CA PRO A 98 4.63 15.25 -8.40
C PRO A 98 4.52 15.85 -7.00
N SER A 99 3.90 15.09 -6.10
CA SER A 99 3.78 15.40 -4.67
C SER A 99 3.95 14.13 -3.85
N ALA A 100 3.98 14.25 -2.52
CA ALA A 100 4.04 13.08 -1.65
C ALA A 100 2.78 12.19 -1.85
N GLU A 101 3.01 10.96 -2.32
CA GLU A 101 2.00 9.91 -2.43
C GLU A 101 1.55 9.47 -1.03
N TYR A 102 0.30 9.04 -0.88
CA TYR A 102 -0.38 8.72 0.38
C TYR A 102 0.44 7.83 1.35
N ASN A 103 0.98 6.69 0.91
CA ASN A 103 1.75 5.80 1.79
C ASN A 103 3.00 6.51 2.33
N VAL A 104 3.68 7.28 1.48
CA VAL A 104 4.87 8.06 1.85
C VAL A 104 4.50 9.26 2.72
N ALA A 105 3.43 9.98 2.41
CA ALA A 105 2.95 11.13 3.17
C ALA A 105 2.49 10.72 4.58
N SER A 106 1.91 9.53 4.72
CA SER A 106 1.41 9.01 5.99
C SER A 106 2.52 8.50 6.91
N ALA A 107 3.67 8.10 6.36
CA ALA A 107 4.81 7.60 7.14
C ALA A 107 6.17 7.94 6.46
N PRO A 108 6.54 9.23 6.39
CA PRO A 108 7.72 9.66 5.64
C PRO A 108 9.03 9.17 6.26
N GLN A 109 9.09 9.05 7.59
CA GLN A 109 10.24 8.51 8.32
C GLN A 109 10.50 7.05 7.96
N GLY A 110 9.45 6.25 7.78
CA GLY A 110 9.57 4.86 7.33
C GLY A 110 10.25 4.72 5.96
N LEU A 111 9.94 5.62 5.01
CA LEU A 111 10.63 5.63 3.71
C LEU A 111 12.09 6.04 3.85
N ALA A 112 12.38 7.08 4.64
CA ALA A 112 13.76 7.54 4.84
C ALA A 112 14.64 6.42 5.41
N LEU A 113 14.17 5.78 6.48
CA LEU A 113 14.85 4.65 7.12
C LEU A 113 15.01 3.45 6.16
N LEU A 114 13.97 3.12 5.38
CA LEU A 114 14.06 2.05 4.38
C LEU A 114 15.17 2.32 3.36
N LEU A 115 15.24 3.53 2.81
CA LEU A 115 16.25 3.89 1.82
C LEU A 115 17.67 3.95 2.41
N GLU A 116 17.79 4.20 3.71
CA GLU A 116 19.06 4.19 4.44
C GLU A 116 19.51 2.77 4.83
N SER A 117 18.57 1.83 5.02
CA SER A 117 18.82 0.45 5.46
C SER A 117 19.56 -0.44 4.44
N ARG A 118 19.98 0.07 3.28
CA ARG A 118 20.76 -0.67 2.26
C ARG A 118 20.15 -1.99 1.74
N VAL A 119 19.01 -2.46 2.25
CA VAL A 119 18.25 -3.57 1.70
C VAL A 119 17.90 -3.25 0.24
N PRO A 120 17.94 -4.21 -0.69
CA PRO A 120 17.52 -3.94 -2.05
C PRO A 120 16.05 -3.49 -2.07
N VAL A 121 15.78 -2.28 -2.56
CA VAL A 121 14.41 -1.74 -2.68
C VAL A 121 13.98 -1.71 -4.14
N LYS A 122 12.79 -2.23 -4.42
CA LYS A 122 12.07 -2.06 -5.68
C LYS A 122 10.85 -1.18 -5.40
N MET A 123 10.83 0.02 -5.98
CA MET A 123 9.80 1.02 -5.72
C MET A 123 8.91 1.17 -6.94
N PHE A 124 7.60 1.09 -6.72
CA PHE A 124 6.55 1.26 -7.70
C PHE A 124 5.77 2.53 -7.34
N PRO A 125 6.18 3.68 -7.89
CA PRO A 125 5.53 4.97 -7.62
C PRO A 125 4.30 5.16 -8.52
N LEU A 126 3.58 6.26 -8.27
CA LEU A 126 2.43 6.72 -9.06
C LEU A 126 2.70 6.76 -10.57
N ASP A 127 3.95 6.94 -10.99
CA ASP A 127 4.40 6.88 -12.38
C ASP A 127 4.09 5.55 -13.08
N SER A 128 3.95 4.47 -12.32
CA SER A 128 3.81 3.09 -12.83
C SER A 128 2.55 2.37 -12.36
N THR A 129 1.94 2.84 -11.27
CA THR A 129 0.89 2.10 -10.55
C THR A 129 -0.53 2.55 -10.88
N GLN A 130 -0.71 3.63 -11.65
CA GLN A 130 -2.02 4.22 -11.92
C GLN A 130 -2.84 3.46 -12.99
N VAL A 131 -2.92 2.14 -12.88
CA VAL A 131 -3.64 1.27 -13.82
C VAL A 131 -5.15 1.33 -13.54
N LYS A 132 -5.95 1.74 -14.54
CA LYS A 132 -7.41 1.83 -14.40
C LYS A 132 -8.07 0.46 -14.57
N PHE A 133 -8.87 0.09 -13.57
CA PHE A 133 -9.75 -1.07 -13.67
C PHE A 133 -11.09 -0.63 -14.26
N ASP A 134 -11.12 -0.41 -15.57
CA ASP A 134 -12.31 0.07 -16.29
C ASP A 134 -13.49 -0.91 -16.25
N GLU A 135 -14.66 -0.44 -16.68
CA GLU A 135 -15.91 -1.22 -16.68
C GLU A 135 -15.80 -2.52 -17.47
N VAL A 136 -15.17 -2.53 -18.63
CA VAL A 136 -15.06 -3.72 -19.48
C VAL A 136 -14.23 -4.80 -18.78
N ARG A 137 -13.10 -4.42 -18.16
CA ARG A 137 -12.28 -5.35 -17.38
C ARG A 137 -12.98 -5.79 -16.10
N ARG A 138 -13.68 -4.88 -15.41
CA ARG A 138 -14.43 -5.19 -14.19
C ARG A 138 -15.54 -6.19 -14.45
N ASP A 139 -16.36 -5.96 -15.46
CA ASP A 139 -17.49 -6.82 -15.78
C ASP A 139 -17.01 -8.23 -16.15
N ARG A 140 -15.93 -8.32 -16.94
CA ARG A 140 -15.29 -9.61 -17.25
C ARG A 140 -14.80 -10.35 -16.00
N LEU A 141 -14.17 -9.65 -15.05
CA LEU A 141 -13.65 -10.28 -13.84
C LEU A 141 -14.78 -10.68 -12.88
N PHE A 142 -15.80 -9.85 -12.73
CA PHE A 142 -16.94 -10.13 -11.84
C PHE A 142 -17.81 -11.26 -12.40
N ALA A 143 -17.97 -11.35 -13.72
CA ALA A 143 -18.71 -12.44 -14.36
C ALA A 143 -18.01 -13.81 -14.27
N TYR A 144 -16.77 -13.89 -13.76
CA TYR A 144 -16.04 -15.15 -13.62
C TYR A 144 -16.72 -16.12 -12.62
N GLY A 145 -17.42 -15.61 -11.60
CA GLY A 145 -18.27 -16.43 -10.71
C GLY A 145 -17.51 -17.39 -9.78
N SER A 146 -16.33 -17.01 -9.32
CA SER A 146 -15.58 -17.69 -8.25
C SER A 146 -15.72 -16.98 -6.91
N PRO A 147 -15.49 -17.67 -5.77
CA PRO A 147 -15.53 -17.02 -4.46
C PRO A 147 -14.65 -15.76 -4.35
N ALA A 148 -13.50 -15.73 -5.05
CA ALA A 148 -12.59 -14.58 -5.07
C ALA A 148 -13.12 -13.40 -5.90
N SER A 149 -13.68 -13.67 -7.08
CA SER A 149 -14.28 -12.62 -7.93
C SER A 149 -15.53 -12.02 -7.29
N ASP A 150 -16.33 -12.84 -6.60
CA ASP A 150 -17.54 -12.41 -5.91
C ASP A 150 -17.20 -11.53 -4.70
N ALA A 151 -16.20 -11.94 -3.90
CA ALA A 151 -15.68 -11.12 -2.82
C ALA A 151 -15.12 -9.78 -3.34
N LEU A 152 -14.40 -9.79 -4.47
CA LEU A 152 -13.89 -8.58 -5.09
C LEU A 152 -15.01 -7.65 -5.58
N ALA A 153 -16.08 -8.19 -6.15
CA ALA A 153 -17.26 -7.41 -6.57
C ALA A 153 -17.92 -6.72 -5.36
N LEU A 154 -18.11 -7.44 -4.25
CA LEU A 154 -18.65 -6.87 -3.01
C LEU A 154 -17.75 -5.76 -2.44
N LEU A 155 -16.44 -5.99 -2.40
CA LEU A 155 -15.47 -4.99 -1.95
C LEU A 155 -15.46 -3.76 -2.86
N TYR A 156 -15.58 -3.95 -4.18
CA TYR A 156 -15.71 -2.85 -5.12
C TYR A 156 -16.96 -1.99 -4.84
N HIS A 157 -18.12 -2.61 -4.64
CA HIS A 157 -19.35 -1.88 -4.34
C HIS A 157 -19.26 -1.12 -3.01
N GLN A 158 -18.65 -1.71 -1.98
CA GLN A 158 -18.40 -1.02 -0.71
C GLN A 158 -17.43 0.15 -0.90
N TRP A 159 -16.31 -0.05 -1.59
CA TRP A 159 -15.34 1.02 -1.90
C TRP A 159 -16.00 2.15 -2.71
N ARG A 160 -16.82 1.82 -3.71
CA ARG A 160 -17.53 2.81 -4.54
C ARG A 160 -18.42 3.73 -3.70
N LEU A 161 -19.07 3.20 -2.66
CA LEU A 161 -19.96 3.97 -1.78
C LEU A 161 -19.21 4.82 -0.75
N PHE A 162 -18.04 4.36 -0.28
CA PHE A 162 -17.34 5.00 0.84
C PHE A 162 -16.07 5.76 0.45
N ASN A 163 -15.63 5.72 -0.81
CA ASN A 163 -14.46 6.48 -1.23
C ASN A 163 -14.77 7.98 -1.27
N SER A 164 -13.90 8.78 -0.67
CA SER A 164 -14.01 10.25 -0.61
C SER A 164 -13.67 10.94 -1.94
N TRP A 165 -13.26 10.17 -2.96
CA TRP A 165 -12.78 10.69 -4.24
C TRP A 165 -13.89 10.79 -5.30
N GLY A 166 -15.08 10.27 -5.02
CA GLY A 166 -16.19 10.22 -5.97
C GLY A 166 -15.88 9.37 -7.22
N GLN A 167 -14.88 8.49 -7.14
CA GLN A 167 -14.43 7.70 -8.28
C GLN A 167 -15.28 6.44 -8.41
N ILE A 168 -15.72 6.17 -9.64
CA ILE A 168 -16.41 4.91 -10.00
C ILE A 168 -15.44 3.88 -10.62
N THR A 169 -14.33 4.35 -11.17
CA THR A 169 -13.28 3.52 -11.77
C THR A 169 -12.08 3.43 -10.84
N PRO A 170 -11.86 2.27 -10.20
CA PRO A 170 -10.73 2.07 -9.31
C PRO A 170 -9.40 2.17 -10.05
N THR A 171 -8.38 2.57 -9.29
CA THR A 171 -6.99 2.52 -9.74
C THR A 171 -6.29 1.39 -8.98
N LEU A 172 -5.64 0.47 -9.71
CA LEU A 172 -5.01 -0.73 -9.16
C LEU A 172 -3.55 -0.43 -8.79
N PHE A 173 -3.35 0.35 -7.73
CA PHE A 173 -2.03 0.74 -7.26
C PHE A 173 -1.16 -0.47 -6.86
N ASP A 174 -1.68 -1.24 -5.90
CA ASP A 174 -0.93 -2.29 -5.19
C ASP A 174 -0.76 -3.57 -6.02
N VAL A 175 -1.59 -3.76 -7.04
CA VAL A 175 -1.53 -4.94 -7.90
C VAL A 175 -0.25 -4.94 -8.74
N VAL A 176 0.27 -3.75 -9.12
CA VAL A 176 1.47 -3.64 -9.97
C VAL A 176 2.72 -4.28 -9.34
N PRO A 177 3.13 -3.97 -8.10
CA PRO A 177 4.27 -4.66 -7.48
C PRO A 177 4.06 -6.16 -7.32
N VAL A 178 2.83 -6.61 -7.05
CA VAL A 178 2.50 -8.04 -6.93
C VAL A 178 2.62 -8.74 -8.29
N VAL A 179 2.07 -8.15 -9.34
CA VAL A 179 2.21 -8.67 -10.72
C VAL A 179 3.66 -8.69 -11.14
N TRP A 180 4.46 -7.67 -10.81
CA TRP A 180 5.88 -7.66 -11.10
C TRP A 180 6.64 -8.82 -10.43
N MET A 181 6.27 -9.18 -9.19
CA MET A 181 6.87 -10.34 -8.50
C MET A 181 6.60 -11.66 -9.23
N LEU A 182 5.46 -11.79 -9.91
CA LEU A 182 5.10 -12.96 -10.70
C LEU A 182 5.66 -12.91 -12.13
N GLN A 183 5.67 -11.71 -12.72
CA GLN A 183 6.07 -11.46 -14.10
C GLN A 183 6.87 -10.14 -14.18
N PRO A 184 8.19 -10.18 -13.96
CA PRO A 184 9.02 -8.98 -13.92
C PRO A 184 9.02 -8.16 -15.22
N SER A 185 8.75 -8.81 -16.36
CA SER A 185 8.67 -8.14 -17.66
C SER A 185 7.45 -7.24 -17.82
N ALA A 186 6.43 -7.38 -16.96
CA ALA A 186 5.22 -6.56 -17.01
C ALA A 186 5.47 -5.09 -16.61
N CYS A 187 6.53 -4.83 -15.83
CA CYS A 187 6.94 -3.49 -15.44
C CYS A 187 8.47 -3.42 -15.31
N PRO A 188 9.20 -3.17 -16.41
CA PRO A 188 10.65 -3.06 -16.40
C PRO A 188 11.14 -1.98 -15.43
N LEU A 189 12.22 -2.28 -14.70
CA LEU A 189 12.75 -1.38 -13.67
C LEU A 189 13.92 -0.55 -14.17
N THR A 190 13.91 0.72 -13.82
CA THR A 190 15.04 1.64 -14.06
C THR A 190 15.81 1.87 -12.76
N ARG A 191 17.13 1.67 -12.79
CA ARG A 191 17.98 1.96 -11.63
C ARG A 191 18.00 3.46 -11.35
N SER A 192 17.76 3.84 -10.10
CA SER A 192 17.80 5.23 -9.66
C SER A 192 18.50 5.36 -8.31
N ARG A 193 19.24 6.45 -8.10
CA ARG A 193 19.74 6.86 -6.77
C ARG A 193 18.92 8.07 -6.34
N ARG A 194 17.96 7.87 -5.44
CA ARG A 194 17.07 8.92 -4.94
C ARG A 194 17.13 8.98 -3.42
N ARG A 195 16.93 10.17 -2.87
CA ARG A 195 16.67 10.38 -1.44
C ARG A 195 15.20 10.77 -1.26
N ALA A 196 14.60 10.39 -0.14
CA ALA A 196 13.29 10.90 0.23
C ALA A 196 13.40 12.40 0.50
N ASN A 197 12.56 13.22 -0.15
CA ASN A 197 12.54 14.66 0.06
C ASN A 197 11.48 14.96 1.14
N GLN A 198 11.91 15.47 2.30
CA GLN A 198 11.02 15.67 3.46
C GLN A 198 10.17 16.96 3.36
N THR A 199 10.28 17.73 2.27
CA THR A 199 9.84 19.13 2.18
C THR A 199 8.61 19.37 1.30
N SER A 200 7.72 18.39 1.13
CA SER A 200 6.40 18.66 0.51
C SER A 200 5.32 18.74 1.59
N PRO A 201 4.63 19.89 1.75
CA PRO A 201 3.47 19.95 2.62
C PRO A 201 2.43 18.93 2.14
N SER A 202 1.78 18.26 3.10
CA SER A 202 0.64 17.37 2.85
C SER A 202 -0.34 18.06 1.91
N ALA A 203 -0.47 17.53 0.69
CA ALA A 203 -1.49 17.97 -0.25
C ALA A 203 -2.89 17.42 0.11
N TYR A 204 -3.02 16.71 1.23
CA TYR A 204 -4.30 16.27 1.75
C TYR A 204 -4.86 17.33 2.71
N PRO A 205 -5.82 18.17 2.28
CA PRO A 205 -6.64 18.87 3.24
C PRO A 205 -7.37 17.80 4.07
N SER A 206 -7.36 17.98 5.39
CA SER A 206 -8.23 17.25 6.29
C SER A 206 -9.68 17.52 5.88
N MET A 207 -10.25 16.61 5.09
CA MET A 207 -11.64 16.71 4.66
C MET A 207 -12.51 16.37 5.87
N LYS A 208 -12.89 17.39 6.64
CA LYS A 208 -13.86 17.29 7.72
C LYS A 208 -15.15 16.73 7.12
N MET A 209 -15.62 15.57 7.60
CA MET A 209 -16.96 15.12 7.28
C MET A 209 -17.96 16.21 7.69
N PRO A 210 -19.01 16.48 6.89
CA PRO A 210 -20.11 17.29 7.37
C PRO A 210 -20.70 16.58 8.59
N ARG A 211 -20.76 17.30 9.71
CA ARG A 211 -21.51 16.83 10.88
C ARG A 211 -22.96 16.69 10.42
N SER A 212 -23.49 15.47 10.47
CA SER A 212 -24.93 15.26 10.40
C SER A 212 -25.56 15.96 11.60
N GLY A 213 -26.34 17.00 11.34
CA GLY A 213 -27.35 17.49 12.27
C GLY A 213 -28.55 16.55 12.33
#